data_AF-A0A529SIQ5-F1
#
_entry.id   AF-A0A529SIQ5-F1
#
_cell.length_a   1.000
_cell.length_b   1.000
_cell.length_c   1.000
_cell.angle_alpha   90.00
_cell.angle_beta   90.00
_cell.angle_gamma   90.00
#
_symmetry.space_group_name_H-M   'P 1'
#
loop_
_entity.id
_entity.type
_entity.pdbx_description
1 polymer ?
#
loop_
_entity_poly.entity_id
_entity_poly.type
_entity_poly.pdbx_seq_one_letter_code
_entity_poly.pdbx_strand_id
1 'polypeptide(L)'
;LSLEMIGQASEPLRNSQLMPLIINYFSGDSITTYLLAALVTWLFQSSIAAVLLMATLAGRGLITPELGVVLVLGVNLGSSLIAPMLTRSAPPEVRIVPVGNLLMRGLGSLIMLVLIMTFKPDVGFLGRSAPDQIVNAHILFNVMI
;
A
#
# COMPACT_ATOMS: atom_id res chain seq x y z
N LEU A 1 -6.16 16.02 -16.62
CA LEU A 1 -6.95 16.85 -15.70
C LEU A 1 -6.87 16.40 -14.24
N SER A 2 -7.53 15.33 -13.76
CA SER A 2 -7.53 15.00 -12.31
C SER A 2 -6.15 14.63 -11.73
N LEU A 3 -5.34 13.86 -12.47
CA LEU A 3 -3.94 13.56 -12.09
C LEU A 3 -3.03 14.79 -12.11
N GLU A 4 -3.36 15.76 -12.96
CA GLU A 4 -2.65 17.03 -13.13
C GLU A 4 -3.00 18.04 -12.02
N MET A 5 -4.27 18.05 -11.58
CA MET A 5 -4.72 18.78 -10.38
C MET A 5 -4.08 18.22 -9.11
N ILE A 6 -3.96 16.89 -8.98
CA ILE A 6 -3.15 16.25 -7.92
C ILE A 6 -1.67 16.67 -8.04
N GLY A 7 -1.18 16.90 -9.28
CA GLY A 7 0.08 17.58 -9.61
C GLY A 7 0.29 18.86 -8.86
N GLN A 8 -0.50 19.86 -9.22
CA GLN A 8 -0.37 21.23 -8.74
C GLN A 8 -0.62 21.34 -7.23
N ALA A 9 -1.59 20.59 -6.70
CA ALA A 9 -1.88 20.59 -5.26
C ALA A 9 -0.71 20.06 -4.39
N SER A 10 0.18 19.25 -4.97
CA SER A 10 1.34 18.69 -4.24
C SER A 10 2.63 19.49 -4.41
N GLU A 11 2.62 20.54 -5.24
CA GLU A 11 3.80 21.39 -5.48
C GLU A 11 4.32 22.10 -4.21
N PRO A 12 3.46 22.64 -3.32
CA PRO A 12 3.91 23.21 -2.04
C PRO A 12 4.52 22.17 -1.10
N LEU A 13 4.12 20.90 -1.22
CA LEU A 13 4.68 19.81 -0.41
C LEU A 13 6.14 19.52 -0.78
N ARG A 14 6.54 19.81 -2.02
CA ARG A 14 7.91 19.60 -2.51
C ARG A 14 8.89 20.63 -1.93
N ASN A 15 8.41 21.85 -1.64
CA ASN A 15 9.18 22.94 -1.03
C ASN A 15 9.05 23.00 0.50
N SER A 16 8.31 22.07 1.10
CA SER A 16 8.06 22.03 2.54
C SER A 16 9.20 21.35 3.29
N GLN A 17 9.70 22.00 4.35
CA GLN A 17 10.66 21.37 5.27
C GLN A 17 10.06 20.20 6.07
N LEU A 18 8.72 20.11 6.14
CA LEU A 18 8.03 19.04 6.87
C LEU A 18 7.92 17.75 6.07
N MET A 19 7.91 17.82 4.73
CA MET A 19 7.71 16.64 3.89
C MET A 19 8.83 15.60 4.05
N PRO A 20 10.12 15.99 4.04
CA PRO A 20 11.20 15.05 4.33
C PRO A 20 11.10 14.44 5.74
N LEU A 21 10.64 15.18 6.74
CA LEU A 21 10.47 14.66 8.11
C LEU A 21 9.40 13.56 8.17
N ILE A 22 8.27 13.78 7.52
CA ILE A 22 7.17 12.81 7.44
C ILE A 22 7.63 11.56 6.70
N ILE A 23 8.28 11.72 5.55
CA ILE A 23 8.79 10.59 4.76
C ILE A 23 9.87 9.82 5.51
N ASN A 24 10.78 10.51 6.21
CA ASN A 24 11.82 9.87 7.02
C ASN A 24 11.21 9.09 8.19
N TYR A 25 10.18 9.64 8.86
CA TYR A 25 9.46 8.92 9.91
C TYR A 25 8.86 7.61 9.36
N PHE A 26 8.11 7.68 8.26
CA PHE A 26 7.49 6.50 7.66
C PHE A 26 8.51 5.50 7.10
N SER A 27 9.63 5.99 6.57
CA SER A 27 10.72 5.12 6.08
C SER A 27 11.43 4.40 7.24
N GLY A 28 11.47 5.02 8.43
CA GLY A 28 12.07 4.44 9.63
C GLY A 28 11.15 3.50 10.42
N ASP A 29 9.83 3.61 10.24
CA ASP A 29 8.83 2.79 10.93
C ASP A 29 7.90 2.07 9.94
N SER A 30 8.31 0.88 9.52
CA SER A 30 7.55 0.05 8.59
C SER A 30 6.20 -0.39 9.14
N ILE A 31 6.05 -0.54 10.46
CA ILE A 31 4.80 -1.00 11.08
C ILE A 31 3.76 0.12 11.00
N THR A 32 4.13 1.34 11.40
CA THR A 32 3.23 2.49 11.30
C THR A 32 2.85 2.76 9.84
N THR A 33 3.81 2.69 8.93
CA THR A 33 3.58 2.83 7.48
C THR A 33 2.59 1.80 6.95
N TYR A 34 2.78 0.52 7.27
CA TYR A 34 1.90 -0.57 6.87
C TYR A 34 0.47 -0.38 7.38
N LEU A 35 0.31 -0.06 8.67
CA LEU A 35 -1.00 0.14 9.29
C LEU A 35 -1.71 1.38 8.75
N LEU A 36 -0.97 2.47 8.49
CA LEU A 36 -1.54 3.68 7.89
C LEU A 36 -2.07 3.42 6.48
N ALA A 37 -1.30 2.73 5.64
CA ALA A 37 -1.75 2.37 4.30
C ALA A 37 -2.98 1.45 4.34
N ALA A 38 -3.03 0.51 5.28
CA ALA A 38 -4.21 -0.33 5.49
C ALA A 38 -5.44 0.49 5.88
N LEU A 39 -5.30 1.42 6.83
CA LEU A 39 -6.37 2.30 7.27
C LEU A 39 -6.89 3.19 6.14
N VAL A 40 -6.00 3.84 5.39
CA VAL A 40 -6.37 4.71 4.26
C VAL A 40 -7.06 3.91 3.16
N THR A 41 -6.56 2.73 2.82
CA THR A 41 -7.17 1.87 1.80
C THR A 41 -8.56 1.41 2.21
N TRP A 42 -8.72 1.01 3.47
CA TRP A 42 -10.02 0.60 4.00
C TRP A 42 -11.01 1.76 3.99
N LEU A 43 -10.58 2.97 4.39
CA LEU A 43 -11.41 4.18 4.37
C LEU A 43 -11.85 4.56 2.95
N PHE A 44 -10.94 4.47 1.98
CA PHE A 44 -11.22 4.78 0.57
C PHE A 44 -11.89 3.62 -0.17
N GLN A 45 -11.98 2.45 0.46
CA GLN A 45 -12.53 1.21 -0.10
C GLN A 45 -11.94 0.83 -1.47
N SER A 46 -10.69 1.22 -1.76
CA SER A 46 -10.09 1.03 -3.09
C SER A 46 -8.58 0.85 -2.99
N SER A 47 -8.11 -0.35 -3.36
CA SER A 47 -6.67 -0.65 -3.48
C SER A 47 -6.04 0.07 -4.67
N ILE A 48 -6.72 0.12 -5.82
CA ILE A 48 -6.19 0.74 -7.04
C ILE A 48 -5.99 2.24 -6.83
N ALA A 49 -6.96 2.93 -6.20
CA ALA A 49 -6.81 4.35 -5.91
C ALA A 49 -5.59 4.62 -5.01
N ALA A 50 -5.40 3.81 -3.97
CA ALA A 50 -4.24 3.90 -3.09
C ALA A 50 -2.92 3.64 -3.85
N VAL A 51 -2.84 2.57 -4.64
CA VAL A 51 -1.65 2.22 -5.44
C VAL A 51 -1.29 3.31 -6.44
N LEU A 52 -2.27 3.86 -7.16
CA LEU A 52 -2.02 4.92 -8.14
C LEU A 52 -1.58 6.23 -7.47
N LEU A 53 -2.13 6.55 -6.30
CA LEU A 53 -1.67 7.70 -5.51
C LEU A 53 -0.20 7.53 -5.12
N MET A 54 0.17 6.36 -4.59
CA MET A 54 1.55 6.07 -4.18
C MET A 54 2.51 6.06 -5.36
N ALA A 55 2.14 5.44 -6.47
CA ALA A 55 2.92 5.46 -7.71
C ALA A 55 3.11 6.90 -8.23
N THR A 56 2.08 7.74 -8.14
CA THR A 56 2.16 9.16 -8.52
C THR A 56 3.13 9.94 -7.64
N LEU A 57 3.12 9.70 -6.33
CA LEU A 57 4.03 10.34 -5.38
C LEU A 57 5.48 9.84 -5.54
N ALA A 58 5.66 8.55 -5.80
CA ALA A 58 6.96 7.96 -6.11
C ALA A 58 7.55 8.51 -7.41
N GLY A 59 6.72 8.73 -8.43
CA GLY A 59 7.13 9.36 -9.70
C GLY A 59 7.59 10.81 -9.53
N ARG A 60 7.27 11.43 -8.39
CA ARG A 60 7.72 12.78 -8.00
C ARG A 60 8.92 12.74 -7.03
N GLY A 61 9.46 11.56 -6.74
CA GLY A 61 10.57 11.37 -5.81
C GLY A 61 10.21 11.51 -4.33
N LEU A 62 8.92 11.54 -3.99
CA LEU A 62 8.47 11.70 -2.59
C LEU A 62 8.43 10.37 -1.82
N ILE A 63 8.26 9.26 -2.52
CA ILE A 63 8.21 7.92 -1.94
C ILE A 63 9.35 7.10 -2.56
N THR A 64 10.20 6.52 -1.72
CA THR A 64 11.22 5.59 -2.19
C THR A 64 10.58 4.25 -2.55
N PRO A 65 11.20 3.45 -3.42
CA PRO A 65 10.74 2.09 -3.74
C PRO A 65 10.42 1.24 -2.52
N GLU A 66 11.31 1.23 -1.52
CA GLU A 66 11.22 0.38 -0.33
C GLU A 66 10.02 0.79 0.52
N LEU A 67 9.85 2.10 0.73
CA LEU A 67 8.67 2.65 1.40
C LEU A 67 7.39 2.28 0.64
N GLY A 68 7.43 2.38 -0.70
CA GLY A 68 6.34 2.02 -1.58
C GLY A 68 5.90 0.56 -1.43
N VAL A 69 6.84 -0.38 -1.34
CA VAL A 69 6.53 -1.81 -1.13
C VAL A 69 5.86 -2.03 0.22
N VAL A 70 6.34 -1.42 1.30
CA VAL A 70 5.72 -1.54 2.63
C VAL A 70 4.29 -0.99 2.62
N LEU A 71 4.06 0.16 1.98
CA LEU A 71 2.73 0.72 1.83
C LEU A 71 1.81 -0.21 1.03
N VAL A 72 2.30 -0.84 -0.05
CA VAL A 72 1.54 -1.82 -0.86
C VAL A 72 1.10 -3.02 -0.05
N LEU A 73 1.93 -3.50 0.89
CA LEU A 73 1.51 -4.56 1.81
C LEU A 73 0.34 -4.09 2.69
N GLY A 74 0.41 -2.85 3.18
CA GLY A 74 -0.69 -2.22 3.92
C GLY A 74 -1.96 -2.10 3.09
N VAL A 75 -1.86 -1.70 1.82
CA VAL A 75 -3.00 -1.67 0.89
C VAL A 75 -3.67 -3.03 0.77
N ASN A 76 -2.90 -4.11 0.71
CA ASN A 76 -3.44 -5.47 0.61
C ASN A 76 -4.17 -5.90 1.89
N LEU A 77 -3.65 -5.55 3.07
CA LEU A 77 -4.36 -5.73 4.32
C LEU A 77 -5.67 -4.93 4.32
N GLY A 78 -5.59 -3.62 4.08
CA GLY A 78 -6.73 -2.71 4.15
C GLY A 78 -7.88 -3.10 3.21
N SER A 79 -7.56 -3.44 1.97
CA SER A 79 -8.55 -3.89 0.99
C SER A 79 -9.20 -5.21 1.36
N SER A 80 -8.45 -6.14 1.98
CA SER A 80 -8.98 -7.44 2.41
C SER A 80 -10.02 -7.33 3.53
N LEU A 81 -10.05 -6.23 4.29
CA LEU A 81 -11.02 -5.95 5.36
C LEU A 81 -12.40 -5.49 4.86
N ILE A 82 -12.48 -4.99 3.62
CA ILE A 82 -13.70 -4.35 3.09
C ILE A 82 -14.85 -5.36 3.02
N ALA A 83 -14.66 -6.47 2.30
CA ALA A 83 -15.73 -7.44 2.06
C ALA A 83 -16.22 -8.14 3.35
N PRO A 84 -15.37 -8.58 4.29
CA PRO A 84 -15.81 -9.10 5.58
C PRO A 84 -16.66 -8.11 6.39
N MET A 85 -16.31 -6.81 6.33
CA MET A 85 -17.04 -5.78 7.05
C MET A 85 -18.43 -5.53 6.44
N LEU A 86 -18.51 -5.47 5.11
CA LEU A 86 -19.78 -5.29 4.39
C LEU A 86 -20.71 -6.50 4.52
N THR A 87 -20.15 -7.71 4.67
CA THR A 87 -20.91 -8.97 4.78
C THR A 87 -21.11 -9.45 6.22
N ARG A 88 -20.77 -8.64 7.23
CA ARG A 88 -20.76 -9.06 8.64
C ARG A 88 -22.09 -9.61 9.18
N SER A 89 -23.21 -9.14 8.65
CA SER A 89 -24.56 -9.56 9.04
C SER A 89 -25.15 -10.65 8.14
N ALA A 90 -24.40 -11.13 7.14
CA ALA A 90 -24.86 -12.15 6.21
C ALA A 90 -24.78 -13.57 6.82
N PRO A 91 -25.50 -14.56 6.27
CA PRO A 91 -25.38 -15.96 6.67
C PRO A 91 -23.94 -16.50 6.53
N PRO A 92 -23.55 -17.53 7.30
CA PRO A 92 -22.21 -18.09 7.25
C PRO A 92 -21.75 -18.48 5.84
N GLU A 93 -22.61 -19.07 5.00
CA GLU A 93 -22.24 -19.46 3.63
C GLU A 93 -21.75 -18.27 2.77
N VAL A 94 -22.26 -17.06 3.00
CA VAL A 94 -21.85 -15.85 2.28
C VAL A 94 -20.52 -15.31 2.81
N ARG A 95 -20.24 -15.53 4.09
CA ARG A 95 -19.07 -14.96 4.80
C ARG A 95 -17.80 -15.77 4.61
N ILE A 96 -17.89 -17.05 4.22
CA ILE A 96 -16.73 -17.93 4.04
C ILE A 96 -15.72 -17.32 3.05
N VAL A 97 -16.18 -16.86 1.88
CA VAL A 97 -15.28 -16.33 0.85
C VAL A 97 -14.61 -15.01 1.26
N PRO A 98 -15.34 -13.98 1.76
CA PRO A 98 -14.72 -12.75 2.25
C PRO A 98 -13.73 -12.99 3.40
N VAL A 99 -14.08 -13.84 4.36
CA VAL A 99 -13.18 -14.17 5.49
C VAL A 99 -11.96 -14.93 4.99
N GLY A 100 -12.12 -15.88 4.07
CA GLY A 100 -11.00 -16.57 3.43
C GLY A 100 -10.05 -15.60 2.72
N ASN A 101 -10.58 -14.63 1.99
CA ASN A 101 -9.79 -13.58 1.34
C ASN A 101 -9.04 -12.71 2.36
N LEU A 102 -9.67 -12.33 3.48
CA LEU A 102 -9.01 -11.62 4.59
C LEU A 102 -7.87 -12.44 5.19
N LEU A 103 -8.10 -13.73 5.46
CA LEU A 103 -7.07 -14.58 6.05
C LEU A 103 -5.90 -14.75 5.07
N MET A 104 -6.17 -15.10 3.81
CA MET A 104 -5.11 -15.30 2.81
C MET A 104 -4.31 -14.02 2.55
N ARG A 105 -4.99 -12.92 2.20
CA ARG A 105 -4.31 -11.66 1.85
C ARG A 105 -3.75 -10.94 3.06
N GLY A 106 -4.47 -10.91 4.17
CA GLY A 106 -4.04 -10.25 5.39
C GLY A 106 -2.88 -10.96 6.07
N LEU A 107 -2.90 -12.30 6.16
CA LEU A 107 -1.75 -13.04 6.67
C LEU A 107 -0.59 -13.02 5.68
N GLY A 108 -0.85 -13.16 4.37
CA GLY A 108 0.17 -13.05 3.34
C GLY A 108 0.90 -11.70 3.39
N SER A 109 0.17 -10.59 3.57
CA SER A 109 0.78 -9.26 3.67
C SER A 109 1.58 -9.08 4.95
N LEU A 110 1.09 -9.63 6.07
CA LEU A 110 1.80 -9.61 7.35
C LEU A 110 3.09 -10.43 7.30
N ILE A 111 3.04 -11.64 6.74
CA ILE A 111 4.21 -12.50 6.56
C ILE A 111 5.23 -11.80 5.67
N MET A 112 4.80 -11.26 4.53
CA MET A 112 5.70 -10.52 3.63
C MET A 112 6.31 -9.30 4.29
N LEU A 113 5.57 -8.59 5.16
CA LEU A 113 6.10 -7.46 5.92
C LEU A 113 7.24 -7.92 6.84
N VAL A 114 7.03 -8.99 7.60
CA VAL A 114 8.06 -9.57 8.48
C VAL A 114 9.28 -9.99 7.66
N LEU A 115 9.08 -10.62 6.50
CA LEU A 115 10.19 -11.00 5.60
C LEU A 115 10.96 -9.77 5.11
N ILE A 116 10.29 -8.71 4.66
CA ILE A 116 10.95 -7.48 4.21
C ILE A 116 11.72 -6.81 5.36
N MET A 117 11.14 -6.71 6.55
CA MET A 117 11.81 -6.12 7.71
C MET A 117 13.05 -6.93 8.14
N THR A 118 13.00 -8.25 7.97
CA THR A 118 14.08 -9.17 8.38
C THR A 118 15.20 -9.23 7.35
N PHE A 119 14.86 -9.45 6.08
CA PHE A 119 15.83 -9.73 5.02
C PHE A 119 16.24 -8.48 4.22
N LYS A 120 15.42 -7.42 4.25
CA LYS A 120 15.64 -6.17 3.50
C LYS A 120 16.06 -6.44 2.05
N PRO A 121 15.27 -7.23 1.28
CA PRO A 121 15.62 -7.59 -0.07
C PRO A 121 15.72 -6.35 -0.95
N ASP A 122 16.60 -6.39 -1.94
CA ASP A 122 16.59 -5.39 -3.00
C ASP A 122 15.26 -5.47 -3.76
N VAL A 123 14.60 -4.33 -3.90
CA VAL A 123 13.31 -4.19 -4.61
C VAL A 123 13.49 -3.80 -6.08
N GLY A 124 14.74 -3.63 -6.54
CA GLY A 124 15.09 -3.28 -7.91
C GLY A 124 14.54 -4.24 -8.97
N PHE A 125 14.38 -5.54 -8.64
CA PHE A 125 13.82 -6.53 -9.57
C PHE A 125 12.34 -6.27 -9.92
N LEU A 126 11.63 -5.47 -9.12
CA LEU A 126 10.21 -5.18 -9.35
C LEU A 126 9.97 -4.19 -10.49
N GLY A 127 11.00 -3.51 -11.01
CA GLY A 127 10.80 -2.56 -12.10
C GLY A 127 11.96 -1.59 -12.27
N ARG A 128 11.91 -0.79 -13.34
CA ARG A 128 12.97 0.16 -13.70
C ARG A 128 12.82 1.53 -13.02
N SER A 129 11.65 1.84 -12.48
CA SER A 129 11.34 3.09 -11.79
C SER A 129 10.55 2.83 -10.51
N ALA A 130 10.58 3.76 -9.56
CA ALA A 130 9.83 3.64 -8.30
C ALA A 130 8.31 3.46 -8.50
N PRO A 131 7.64 4.18 -9.42
CA PRO A 131 6.24 3.89 -9.78
C PRO A 131 6.01 2.46 -10.26
N ASP A 132 6.87 1.96 -11.17
CA ASP A 132 6.73 0.60 -11.70
C ASP A 132 6.91 -0.43 -10.59
N GLN A 133 7.89 -0.24 -9.71
CA GLN A 133 8.17 -1.12 -8.59
C GLN A 133 6.98 -1.20 -7.63
N ILE A 134 6.29 -0.08 -7.35
CA ILE A 134 5.07 -0.06 -6.52
C ILE A 134 3.93 -0.84 -7.19
N VAL A 135 3.67 -0.56 -8.46
CA VAL A 135 2.59 -1.24 -9.20
C VAL A 135 2.86 -2.73 -9.31
N ASN A 136 4.08 -3.11 -9.67
CA ASN A 136 4.48 -4.50 -9.83
C ASN A 136 4.57 -5.23 -8.50
N ALA A 137 4.94 -4.58 -7.39
CA ALA A 137 4.82 -5.15 -6.05
C ALA A 137 3.37 -5.54 -5.74
N HIS A 138 2.42 -4.66 -6.08
CA HIS A 138 1.01 -4.92 -5.85
C HIS A 138 0.51 -6.10 -6.70
N ILE A 139 0.86 -6.14 -7.98
CA ILE A 139 0.51 -7.24 -8.89
C ILE A 139 1.14 -8.54 -8.40
N LEU A 140 2.46 -8.56 -8.15
CA LEU A 140 3.18 -9.74 -7.70
C LEU A 140 2.57 -10.32 -6.42
N PHE A 141 2.29 -9.48 -5.43
CA PHE A 141 1.63 -9.90 -4.20
C PHE A 141 0.28 -10.59 -4.48
N ASN A 142 -0.57 -9.99 -5.32
CA ASN A 142 -1.90 -10.52 -5.63
C ASN A 142 -1.87 -11.76 -6.54
N VAL A 143 -0.75 -12.02 -7.24
CA VAL A 143 -0.57 -13.24 -8.04
C VAL A 143 -0.07 -14.39 -7.17
N MET A 144 0.74 -14.11 -6.14
CA MET A 144 1.29 -15.13 -5.25
C MET A 144 0.29 -15.64 -4.18
N ILE A 145 -0.74 -14.86 -3.88
CA ILE A 145 -1.74 -15.12 -2.82
C ILE A 145 -3.12 -15.29 -3.45
#